data_AF-V6M6E3-F1
#
_entry.id   AF-V6M6E3-F1
#
_cell.length_a   1.000
_cell.length_b   1.000
_cell.length_c   1.000
_cell.angle_alpha   90.00
_cell.angle_beta   90.00
_cell.angle_gamma   90.00
#
_symmetry.space_group_name_H-M   'P 1'
#
loop_
_entity.id
_entity.type
_entity.pdbx_description
1 polymer ?
#
loop_
_entity_poly.entity_id
_entity_poly.type
_entity_poly.pdbx_seq_one_letter_code
_entity_poly.pdbx_strand_id
1 'polypeptide(L)'
;MMLAKQDSNLIYAIAIIIREGKDDRMYWIVGGLVGLVVWWGMNMLMTGKAGGTGWLATLIVALLGSWLGDLILGDWLWMLAGFNVIAGAIGAVVLTWLWNMIAKQLK
;
A
#
# COMPACT_ATOMS: atom_id res chain seq x y z
N MET A 1 -7.45 -43.29 24.19
CA MET A 1 -8.47 -42.41 23.57
C MET A 1 -8.19 -40.91 23.79
N MET A 2 -7.59 -40.48 24.91
CA MET A 2 -7.22 -39.06 25.15
C MET A 2 -6.05 -38.54 24.29
N LEU A 3 -5.06 -39.39 23.98
CA LEU A 3 -3.85 -38.98 23.22
C LEU A 3 -4.17 -38.47 21.80
N ALA A 4 -5.07 -39.14 21.07
CA ALA A 4 -5.45 -38.75 19.71
C ALA A 4 -6.14 -37.36 19.63
N LYS A 5 -6.75 -36.89 20.73
CA LYS A 5 -7.43 -35.58 20.78
C LYS A 5 -6.45 -34.42 21.00
N GLN A 6 -5.35 -34.67 21.71
CA GLN A 6 -4.27 -33.72 21.93
C GLN A 6 -3.54 -33.41 20.62
N ASP A 7 -3.20 -34.46 19.86
CA ASP A 7 -2.49 -34.33 18.58
C ASP A 7 -3.32 -33.57 17.54
N SER A 8 -4.64 -33.80 17.50
CA SER A 8 -5.52 -33.08 16.59
C SER A 8 -5.55 -31.57 16.89
N ASN A 9 -5.65 -31.18 18.16
CA ASN A 9 -5.65 -29.76 18.56
C ASN A 9 -4.32 -29.06 18.24
N LEU A 10 -3.19 -29.76 18.40
CA LEU A 10 -1.87 -29.25 18.01
C LEU A 10 -1.77 -29.03 16.50
N ILE A 11 -2.28 -29.96 15.69
CA ILE A 11 -2.31 -29.83 14.23
C ILE A 11 -3.18 -28.62 13.81
N TYR A 12 -4.34 -28.42 14.43
CA TYR A 12 -5.18 -27.25 14.15
C TYR A 12 -4.53 -25.94 14.58
N ALA A 13 -3.88 -25.90 15.75
CA ALA A 13 -3.17 -24.71 16.21
C ALA A 13 -2.01 -24.34 15.27
N ILE A 14 -1.23 -25.32 14.82
CA ILE A 14 -0.15 -25.12 13.84
C ILE A 14 -0.72 -24.65 12.49
N ALA A 15 -1.84 -25.23 12.04
CA ALA A 15 -2.49 -24.82 10.80
C ALA A 15 -3.03 -23.38 10.84
N ILE A 16 -3.55 -22.93 12.00
CA ILE A 16 -3.99 -21.54 12.21
C ILE A 16 -2.79 -20.59 12.18
N ILE A 17 -1.72 -20.89 12.92
CA ILE A 17 -0.50 -20.05 12.96
C ILE A 17 0.14 -19.92 11.57
N ILE A 18 0.18 -21.00 10.77
CA ILE A 18 0.71 -20.97 9.39
C ILE A 18 -0.20 -20.17 8.44
N ARG A 19 -1.51 -20.19 8.67
CA ARG A 19 -2.50 -19.48 7.85
C ARG A 19 -2.47 -17.97 8.08
N GLU A 20 -2.35 -17.55 9.34
CA GLU A 20 -2.41 -16.14 9.74
C GLU A 20 -1.21 -15.32 9.25
N GLY A 21 -0.02 -15.93 9.15
CA GLY A 21 1.19 -15.27 8.61
C GLY A 21 1.27 -15.15 7.07
N LYS A 22 0.14 -15.36 6.37
CA LYS A 22 0.04 -15.24 4.91
C LYS A 22 -0.71 -13.98 4.46
N ASP A 23 -1.53 -13.38 5.33
CA ASP A 23 -2.49 -12.33 4.95
C ASP A 23 -1.88 -10.92 4.98
N ASP A 24 -0.89 -10.69 5.83
CA ASP A 24 -0.09 -9.48 5.95
C ASP A 24 0.70 -9.15 4.66
N ARG A 25 1.09 -10.16 3.89
CA ARG A 25 1.83 -9.96 2.62
C ARG A 25 0.96 -9.37 1.52
N MET A 26 -0.33 -9.74 1.47
CA MET A 26 -1.23 -9.24 0.43
C MET A 26 -1.53 -7.74 0.61
N TYR A 27 -1.60 -7.25 1.84
CA TYR A 27 -1.76 -5.83 2.15
C TYR A 27 -0.66 -4.97 1.49
N TRP A 28 0.61 -5.32 1.72
CA TRP A 28 1.75 -4.59 1.16
C TRP A 28 1.86 -4.72 -0.36
N ILE A 29 1.45 -5.85 -0.93
CA ILE A 29 1.42 -6.05 -2.38
C ILE A 29 0.36 -5.16 -3.01
N VAL A 30 -0.86 -5.12 -2.45
CA VAL A 30 -1.96 -4.29 -2.97
C VAL A 30 -1.62 -2.81 -2.80
N GLY A 31 -1.18 -2.39 -1.61
CA GLY A 31 -0.76 -1.00 -1.38
C GLY A 31 0.38 -0.56 -2.31
N GLY A 32 1.38 -1.43 -2.50
CA GLY A 32 2.47 -1.20 -3.44
C GLY A 32 2.00 -1.07 -4.90
N LEU A 33 1.07 -1.92 -5.33
CA LEU A 33 0.47 -1.85 -6.67
C LEU A 33 -0.36 -0.58 -6.86
N VAL A 34 -1.18 -0.20 -5.89
CA VAL A 34 -1.99 1.03 -5.96
C VAL A 34 -1.10 2.26 -6.04
N GLY A 35 -0.08 2.35 -5.17
CA GLY A 35 0.90 3.44 -5.21
C GLY A 35 1.64 3.51 -6.56
N LEU A 36 1.99 2.36 -7.14
CA LEU A 36 2.65 2.28 -8.44
C LEU A 36 1.73 2.73 -9.59
N VAL A 37 0.46 2.31 -9.61
CA VAL A 37 -0.53 2.71 -10.61
C VAL A 37 -0.80 4.21 -10.54
N VAL A 38 -0.96 4.76 -9.34
CA VAL A 38 -1.17 6.20 -9.13
C VAL A 38 0.07 6.99 -9.54
N TRP A 39 1.26 6.53 -9.13
CA TRP A 39 2.51 7.16 -9.55
C TRP A 39 2.61 7.20 -11.07
N TRP A 40 2.33 6.10 -11.76
CA TRP A 40 2.34 6.03 -13.21
C TRP A 40 1.33 6.99 -13.85
N GLY A 41 0.10 7.03 -13.33
CA GLY A 41 -0.94 7.97 -13.80
C GLY A 41 -0.57 9.43 -13.57
N MET A 42 0.00 9.77 -12.41
CA MET A 42 0.49 11.11 -12.13
C MET A 42 1.69 11.50 -12.99
N ASN A 43 2.59 10.56 -13.25
CA ASN A 43 3.73 10.77 -14.14
C ASN A 43 3.25 11.05 -15.58
N MET A 44 2.21 10.36 -16.03
CA MET A 44 1.55 10.64 -17.32
C MET A 44 0.86 12.01 -17.35
N LEU A 45 0.11 12.38 -16.30
CA LEU A 45 -0.56 13.69 -16.24
C LEU A 45 0.42 14.85 -16.12
N MET A 46 1.58 14.61 -15.52
CA MET A 46 2.63 15.60 -15.32
C MET A 46 3.76 15.48 -16.35
N THR A 47 3.52 14.80 -17.49
CA THR A 47 4.46 14.67 -18.60
C THR A 47 5.05 16.02 -18.98
N GLY A 48 6.32 16.20 -18.61
CA GLY A 48 7.09 17.42 -18.81
C GLY A 48 8.16 17.66 -17.75
N LYS A 49 8.04 17.11 -16.52
CA LYS A 49 9.02 17.39 -15.44
C LYS A 49 9.54 16.18 -14.67
N ALA A 50 9.06 14.96 -14.94
CA ALA A 50 9.46 13.77 -14.21
C ALA A 50 10.65 13.01 -14.84
N GLY A 51 11.17 13.45 -15.99
CA GLY A 51 12.38 12.87 -16.61
C GLY A 51 13.70 13.35 -15.98
N GLY A 52 13.67 14.27 -15.02
CA GLY A 52 14.87 14.84 -14.40
C GLY A 52 14.90 14.64 -12.90
N THR A 53 15.92 13.91 -12.40
CA THR A 53 16.46 13.82 -11.03
C THR A 53 15.52 13.52 -9.85
N GLY A 54 14.19 13.59 -10.00
CA GLY A 54 13.20 13.42 -8.93
C GLY A 54 12.20 12.29 -9.12
N TRP A 55 12.33 11.50 -10.20
CA TRP A 55 11.36 10.45 -10.54
C TRP A 55 11.24 9.36 -9.45
N LEU A 56 12.37 8.90 -8.91
CA LEU A 56 12.39 7.97 -7.78
C LEU A 56 11.82 8.60 -6.50
N ALA A 57 12.09 9.88 -6.24
CA ALA A 57 11.52 10.57 -5.09
C ALA A 57 9.98 10.63 -5.19
N THR A 58 9.44 10.93 -6.37
CA THR A 58 7.98 10.92 -6.58
C THR A 58 7.35 9.54 -6.41
N LEU A 59 8.07 8.46 -6.78
CA LEU A 59 7.61 7.08 -6.57
C LEU A 59 7.57 6.73 -5.09
N ILE A 60 8.63 7.03 -4.34
CA ILE A 60 8.68 6.79 -2.89
C ILE A 60 7.56 7.57 -2.20
N VAL A 61 7.35 8.83 -2.57
CA VAL A 61 6.27 9.66 -2.02
C VAL A 61 4.89 9.11 -2.37
N ALA A 62 4.68 8.61 -3.60
CA ALA A 62 3.41 8.01 -3.98
C ALA A 62 3.12 6.71 -3.20
N LEU A 63 4.14 5.87 -2.98
CA LEU A 63 4.03 4.67 -2.15
C LEU A 63 3.71 5.03 -0.70
N LEU A 64 4.46 5.98 -0.12
CA LEU A 64 4.20 6.49 1.23
C LEU A 64 2.80 7.11 1.33
N GLY A 65 2.36 7.81 0.30
CA GLY A 65 1.03 8.40 0.26
C GLY A 65 -0.08 7.39 0.11
N SER A 66 0.14 6.30 -0.62
CA SER A 66 -0.83 5.22 -0.68
C SER A 66 -1.04 4.58 0.69
N TRP A 67 0.05 4.30 1.39
CA TRP A 67 -0.02 3.76 2.73
C TRP A 67 -0.61 4.74 3.74
N LEU A 68 -0.19 6.01 3.70
CA LEU A 68 -0.69 7.04 4.61
C LEU A 68 -2.17 7.36 4.33
N GLY A 69 -2.60 7.33 3.07
CA GLY A 69 -3.99 7.55 2.68
C GLY A 69 -4.92 6.49 3.24
N ASP A 70 -4.53 5.23 3.11
CA ASP A 70 -5.22 4.09 3.73
C ASP A 70 -5.31 4.25 5.26
N LEU A 71 -4.19 4.60 5.90
CA LEU A 71 -4.14 4.75 7.36
C LEU A 71 -4.96 5.94 7.89
N ILE A 72 -5.02 7.06 7.17
CA ILE A 72 -5.75 8.27 7.60
C ILE A 72 -7.23 8.18 7.27
N LEU A 73 -7.57 7.74 6.06
CA LEU A 73 -8.96 7.72 5.59
C LEU A 73 -9.69 6.44 6.00
N GLY A 74 -8.95 5.40 6.40
CA GLY A 74 -9.48 4.16 6.97
C GLY A 74 -10.25 3.29 5.98
N ASP A 75 -11.01 2.35 6.52
CA ASP A 75 -11.75 1.35 5.74
C ASP A 75 -13.14 1.84 5.37
N TRP A 76 -13.22 2.47 4.20
CA TRP A 76 -14.48 2.98 3.65
C TRP A 76 -14.55 2.77 2.15
N LEU A 77 -15.73 2.38 1.67
CA LEU A 77 -16.06 2.12 0.27
C LEU A 77 -15.45 0.84 -0.35
N TRP A 78 -14.12 0.77 -0.56
CA TRP A 78 -13.52 -0.32 -1.33
C TRP A 78 -12.21 -0.85 -0.75
N MET A 79 -12.33 -1.93 0.04
CA MET A 79 -11.21 -2.72 0.54
C MET A 79 -10.86 -3.86 -0.41
N LEU A 80 -9.55 -4.05 -0.61
CA LEU A 80 -8.99 -5.15 -1.38
C LEU A 80 -7.81 -5.71 -0.57
N ALA A 81 -7.94 -6.96 -0.09
CA ALA A 81 -6.96 -7.63 0.77
C ALA A 81 -6.53 -6.83 2.02
N GLY A 82 -7.49 -6.16 2.67
CA GLY A 82 -7.23 -5.35 3.88
C GLY A 82 -6.66 -3.96 3.61
N PHE A 83 -6.47 -3.59 2.34
CA PHE A 83 -6.03 -2.26 1.92
C PHE A 83 -7.16 -1.53 1.20
N ASN A 84 -7.47 -0.31 1.61
CA ASN A 84 -8.45 0.53 0.93
C ASN A 84 -7.81 1.22 -0.28
N VAL A 85 -8.18 0.72 -1.45
CA VAL A 85 -7.64 1.17 -2.74
C VAL A 85 -7.94 2.64 -3.01
N ILE A 86 -9.13 3.11 -2.63
CA ILE A 86 -9.56 4.48 -2.91
C ILE A 86 -8.87 5.45 -1.94
N ALA A 87 -8.85 5.12 -0.65
CA ALA A 87 -8.13 5.89 0.35
C ALA A 87 -6.64 6.01 0.02
N GLY A 88 -5.99 4.90 -0.33
CA GLY A 88 -4.61 4.90 -0.75
C GLY A 88 -4.39 5.68 -2.04
N ALA A 89 -5.26 5.56 -3.03
CA ALA A 89 -5.14 6.34 -4.25
C ALA A 89 -5.19 7.85 -3.99
N ILE A 90 -6.11 8.30 -3.14
CA ILE A 90 -6.21 9.71 -2.74
C ILE A 90 -4.94 10.16 -2.02
N GLY A 91 -4.47 9.39 -1.03
CA GLY A 91 -3.27 9.73 -0.28
C GLY A 91 -2.02 9.83 -1.17
N ALA A 92 -1.85 8.89 -2.10
CA ALA A 92 -0.77 8.91 -3.08
C ALA A 92 -0.85 10.16 -3.98
N VAL A 93 -2.04 10.51 -4.47
CA VAL A 93 -2.23 11.72 -5.29
C VAL A 93 -1.87 12.99 -4.52
N VAL A 94 -2.40 13.14 -3.30
CA VAL A 94 -2.19 14.34 -2.48
C VAL A 94 -0.73 14.52 -2.10
N LEU A 95 -0.07 13.45 -1.65
CA LEU A 95 1.34 13.52 -1.25
C LEU A 95 2.27 13.76 -2.44
N THR A 96 2.06 13.07 -3.57
CA THR A 96 2.85 13.32 -4.77
C THR A 96 2.63 14.75 -5.29
N TRP A 97 1.41 15.27 -5.22
CA TRP A 97 1.13 16.67 -5.56
C TRP A 97 1.83 17.65 -4.62
N LEU A 98 1.75 17.44 -3.31
CA LEU A 98 2.40 18.26 -2.29
C LEU A 98 3.92 18.28 -2.47
N TRP A 99 4.52 17.11 -2.69
CA TRP A 99 5.95 16.98 -2.98
C TRP A 99 6.35 17.77 -4.21
N ASN A 100 5.55 17.70 -5.28
CA ASN A 100 5.82 18.47 -6.50
C ASN A 100 5.72 19.98 -6.29
N MET A 101 4.91 20.47 -5.35
CA MET A 101 4.92 21.89 -4.97
C MET A 101 6.19 22.26 -4.21
N ILE A 102 6.57 21.47 -3.21
CA ILE A 102 7.78 21.71 -2.40
C ILE A 102 9.03 21.64 -3.27
N ALA A 103 9.15 20.63 -4.13
CA ALA A 103 10.28 20.45 -5.03
C ALA A 103 10.41 21.60 -6.05
N LYS A 104 9.31 22.28 -6.40
CA LYS A 104 9.36 23.50 -7.22
C LYS A 104 9.82 24.73 -6.44
N GLN A 105 9.55 24.81 -5.14
CA GLN A 105 9.96 25.93 -4.27
C GLN A 105 11.44 25.83 -3.86
N LEU A 106 11.97 24.60 -3.77
CA LEU A 106 13.37 24.35 -3.42
C LEU A 106 14.36 24.56 -4.59
N LYS A 107 13.85 24.84 -5.79
CA LYS A 107 14.64 25.01 -7.02
C LYS A 107 14.59 26.45 -7.48
#